data_AF-A0A3B6B4W4-F1
#
_entry.id   AF-A0A3B6B4W4-F1
#
_cell.length_a   1.000
_cell.length_b   1.000
_cell.length_c   1.000
_cell.angle_alpha   90.00
_cell.angle_beta   90.00
_cell.angle_gamma   90.00
#
_symmetry.space_group_name_H-M   'P 1'
#
loop_
_entity.id
_entity.type
_entity.pdbx_description
1 polymer ?
#
loop_
_entity_poly.entity_id
_entity_poly.type
_entity_poly.pdbx_seq_one_letter_code
_entity_poly.pdbx_strand_id
1 'polypeptide(L)'
;MDCWSMYLMDKDTKVMMVLDPTETDEMDEMQMKHEDHAKKFQLRFCSLMNNYFGNGIVDPNGWKIVHPLVVQHEPCSREDSGIYITHYFTNFTGLYLRSTLNQEHIDQKRKKLAYEIVSMKGNKGDIPDFLFDVIID
;
A
#
# COMPACT_ATOMS: atom_id res chain seq x y z
N MET A 1 9.53 -9.21 12.79
CA MET A 1 9.50 -8.72 11.39
C MET A 1 8.38 -7.71 11.31
N ASP A 2 8.65 -6.58 10.67
CA ASP A 2 7.67 -5.49 10.51
C ASP A 2 6.71 -5.84 9.36
N CYS A 3 5.43 -5.44 9.48
CA CYS A 3 4.42 -5.60 8.44
C CYS A 3 4.31 -4.34 7.57
N TRP A 4 3.85 -4.51 6.33
CA TRP A 4 3.63 -3.39 5.42
C TRP A 4 2.21 -2.84 5.54
N SER A 5 2.09 -1.51 5.59
CA SER A 5 0.82 -0.78 5.49
C SER A 5 0.98 0.38 4.49
N MET A 6 -0.13 0.83 3.90
CA MET A 6 -0.14 1.91 2.92
C MET A 6 -1.01 3.07 3.41
N TYR A 7 -0.45 4.27 3.31
CA TYR A 7 -1.13 5.52 3.61
C TYR A 7 -1.34 6.29 2.31
N LEU A 8 -2.60 6.57 1.97
CA LEU A 8 -2.97 7.32 0.77
C LEU A 8 -3.61 8.64 1.17
N MET A 9 -3.14 9.72 0.55
CA MET A 9 -3.66 11.07 0.81
C MET A 9 -4.42 11.59 -0.41
N ASP A 10 -5.67 11.96 -0.19
CA ASP A 10 -6.47 12.74 -1.14
C ASP A 10 -6.61 14.16 -0.60
N LYS A 11 -5.90 15.10 -1.23
CA LYS A 11 -5.90 16.51 -0.84
C LYS A 11 -7.21 17.23 -1.14
N ASP A 12 -7.95 16.77 -2.15
CA ASP A 12 -9.16 17.44 -2.62
C ASP A 12 -10.34 17.09 -1.72
N THR A 13 -10.42 15.83 -1.28
CA THR A 13 -11.41 15.39 -0.29
C THR A 13 -10.94 15.50 1.16
N LYS A 14 -9.66 15.83 1.38
CA LYS A 14 -8.98 15.88 2.69
C LYS A 14 -9.11 14.57 3.48
N VAL A 15 -8.82 13.46 2.81
CA VAL A 15 -8.90 12.13 3.39
C VAL A 15 -7.54 11.48 3.42
N MET A 16 -7.18 10.94 4.58
CA MET A 16 -6.05 10.04 4.80
C MET A 16 -6.60 8.62 4.92
N MET A 17 -6.42 7.83 3.87
CA MET A 17 -6.84 6.43 3.85
C MET A 17 -5.69 5.55 4.35
N VAL A 18 -5.99 4.68 5.31
CA VAL A 18 -5.04 3.70 5.83
C VAL A 18 -5.45 2.30 5.37
N LEU A 19 -4.58 1.64 4.63
CA LEU A 19 -4.76 0.27 4.16
C LEU A 19 -3.71 -0.63 4.82
N ASP A 20 -4.11 -1.42 5.81
CA ASP A 20 -3.26 -2.43 6.44
C ASP A 20 -3.83 -3.82 6.13
N PRO A 21 -3.11 -4.67 5.38
CA PRO A 21 -3.59 -5.99 5.00
C PRO A 21 -3.52 -7.02 6.13
N THR A 22 -2.87 -6.70 7.25
CA THR A 22 -2.74 -7.56 8.44
C THR A 22 -3.78 -7.25 9.51
N GLU A 23 -4.57 -6.18 9.32
CA GLU A 23 -5.55 -5.69 10.29
C GLU A 23 -6.81 -5.25 9.53
N THR A 24 -7.63 -6.22 9.14
CA THR A 24 -8.84 -5.96 8.36
C THR A 24 -10.13 -6.29 9.10
N ASP A 25 -10.07 -6.79 10.34
CA ASP A 25 -11.24 -7.32 11.03
C ASP A 25 -11.88 -6.33 12.00
N GLU A 26 -11.08 -5.52 12.71
CA GLU A 26 -11.57 -4.65 13.77
C GLU A 26 -11.19 -3.18 13.53
N MET A 27 -12.21 -2.32 13.40
CA MET A 27 -12.02 -0.90 13.14
C MET A 27 -11.29 -0.17 14.28
N ASP A 28 -11.58 -0.54 15.53
CA ASP A 28 -11.00 0.11 16.71
C ASP A 28 -9.50 -0.20 16.84
N GLU A 29 -9.09 -1.46 16.61
CA GLU A 29 -7.68 -1.86 16.60
C GLU A 29 -6.91 -1.16 15.50
N MET A 30 -7.50 -1.08 14.30
CA MET A 30 -6.97 -0.35 13.17
C MET A 30 -6.75 1.14 13.47
N GLN A 31 -7.75 1.77 14.09
CA GLN A 31 -7.63 3.17 14.48
C GLN A 31 -6.52 3.35 15.51
N MET A 32 -6.51 2.56 16.59
CA MET A 32 -5.51 2.66 17.65
C MET A 32 -4.08 2.51 17.13
N LYS A 33 -3.86 1.57 16.19
CA LYS A 33 -2.54 1.28 15.61
C LYS A 33 -2.03 2.42 14.71
N HIS A 34 -2.91 3.02 13.92
CA HIS A 34 -2.49 3.91 12.83
C HIS A 34 -2.75 5.39 13.03
N GLU A 35 -3.61 5.80 13.96
CA GLU A 35 -4.08 7.18 14.07
C GLU A 35 -2.93 8.18 14.27
N ASP A 36 -2.02 7.92 15.20
CA ASP A 36 -0.88 8.81 15.47
C ASP A 36 0.09 8.90 14.27
N HIS A 37 0.41 7.76 13.64
CA HIS A 37 1.26 7.72 12.45
C HIS A 37 0.61 8.43 11.25
N ALA A 38 -0.70 8.23 11.04
CA ALA A 38 -1.46 8.87 9.97
C ALA A 38 -1.45 10.39 10.12
N LYS A 39 -1.70 10.90 11.33
CA LYS A 39 -1.65 12.34 11.63
C LYS A 39 -0.26 12.92 11.41
N LYS A 40 0.79 12.23 11.91
CA LYS A 40 2.18 12.67 11.70
C LYS A 40 2.55 12.73 10.23
N PHE A 41 2.20 11.71 9.45
CA PHE A 41 2.46 11.67 8.01
C PHE A 41 1.70 12.80 7.27
N GLN A 42 0.41 12.97 7.56
CA GLN A 42 -0.42 14.02 6.95
C GLN A 42 0.15 15.41 7.21
N LEU A 43 0.49 15.74 8.47
CA LEU A 43 1.05 17.04 8.82
C LEU A 43 2.40 17.29 8.15
N ARG A 44 3.28 16.29 8.13
CA ARG A 44 4.60 16.40 7.49
C ARG A 44 4.49 16.58 5.98
N PHE A 45 3.60 15.83 5.33
CA PHE A 45 3.34 15.98 3.90
C PHE A 45 2.79 17.36 3.56
N CYS A 46 1.79 17.85 4.30
CA CYS A 46 1.22 19.19 4.08
C CYS A 46 2.27 20.28 4.27
N SER A 47 3.08 20.19 5.34
CA SER A 47 4.18 21.14 5.57
C SER A 47 5.20 21.12 4.44
N LEU A 48 5.61 19.93 3.98
CA LEU A 48 6.59 19.79 2.91
C LEU A 48 6.06 20.37 1.60
N MET A 49 4.82 20.03 1.21
CA MET A 49 4.20 20.56 0.00
C MET A 49 4.10 22.09 0.02
N ASN A 50 3.65 22.66 1.13
CA ASN A 50 3.54 24.11 1.27
C ASN A 50 4.92 24.81 1.26
N ASN A 51 5.94 24.19 1.86
CA ASN A 51 7.29 24.76 1.87
C ASN A 51 7.95 24.75 0.48
N TYR A 52 7.76 23.69 -0.30
CA TYR A 52 8.42 23.55 -1.61
C TYR A 52 7.66 24.22 -2.76
N PHE A 53 6.34 24.16 -2.75
CA PHE A 53 5.53 24.61 -3.89
C PHE A 53 4.82 25.95 -3.62
N GLY A 54 4.77 26.42 -2.37
CA GLY A 54 4.16 27.68 -1.97
C GLY A 54 3.12 27.53 -0.85
N ASN A 55 3.05 28.52 0.04
CA ASN A 55 2.15 28.49 1.19
C ASN A 55 0.68 28.37 0.76
N GLY A 56 -0.02 27.38 1.32
CA GLY A 56 -1.48 27.23 1.18
C GLY A 56 -1.93 26.31 0.04
N ILE A 57 -1.03 25.58 -0.61
CA ILE A 57 -1.39 24.57 -1.63
C ILE A 57 -2.14 23.39 -1.01
N VAL A 58 -1.78 23.01 0.21
CA VAL A 58 -2.46 21.97 0.97
C VAL A 58 -2.84 22.52 2.34
N ASP A 59 -4.14 22.63 2.61
CA ASP A 59 -4.64 23.02 3.93
C ASP A 59 -4.46 21.86 4.91
N PRO A 60 -3.72 22.02 6.03
CA PRO A 60 -3.51 20.95 7.00
C PRO A 60 -4.76 20.64 7.85
N ASN A 61 -5.81 21.45 7.81
CA ASN A 61 -6.97 21.33 8.70
C ASN A 61 -8.14 20.59 8.08
N GLY A 62 -8.94 19.93 8.93
CA GLY A 62 -10.19 19.28 8.55
C GLY A 62 -10.02 17.93 7.85
N TRP A 63 -8.84 17.31 7.98
CA TRP A 63 -8.59 15.98 7.42
C TRP A 63 -9.30 14.89 8.21
N LYS A 64 -9.81 13.89 7.49
CA LYS A 64 -10.40 12.68 8.07
C LYS A 64 -9.46 11.49 7.85
N ILE A 65 -9.37 10.61 8.83
CA ILE A 65 -8.70 9.31 8.69
C ILE A 65 -9.78 8.27 8.46
N VAL A 66 -9.59 7.42 7.45
CA VAL A 66 -10.54 6.36 7.09
C VAL A 66 -9.83 5.04 6.84
N HIS A 67 -10.55 3.93 7.00
CA HIS A 67 -10.06 2.56 6.86
C HIS A 67 -10.93 1.79 5.85
N PRO A 68 -10.78 2.03 4.53
CA PRO A 68 -11.74 1.57 3.52
C PRO A 68 -11.85 0.06 3.36
N LEU A 69 -10.79 -0.69 3.71
CA LEU A 69 -10.69 -2.13 3.46
C LEU A 69 -11.02 -3.01 4.66
N VAL A 70 -11.46 -2.42 5.78
CA VAL A 70 -11.96 -3.18 6.93
C VAL A 70 -13.15 -4.03 6.45
N VAL A 71 -13.12 -5.32 6.77
CA VAL A 71 -14.06 -6.39 6.38
C VAL A 71 -14.11 -6.70 4.87
N GLN A 72 -13.15 -6.25 4.06
CA GLN A 72 -13.12 -6.60 2.63
C GLN A 72 -12.40 -7.91 2.30
N HIS A 73 -11.52 -8.38 3.19
CA HIS A 73 -10.91 -9.70 3.13
C HIS A 73 -10.34 -10.08 4.50
N GLU A 74 -10.04 -11.36 4.68
CA GLU A 74 -9.35 -11.87 5.87
C GLU A 74 -7.94 -11.27 6.00
N PRO A 75 -7.44 -11.02 7.23
CA PRO A 75 -6.09 -10.53 7.44
C PRO A 75 -5.06 -11.49 6.86
N CYS A 76 -4.07 -10.95 6.16
CA CYS A 76 -2.96 -11.73 5.64
C CYS A 76 -1.84 -11.93 6.67
N SER A 77 -0.93 -12.86 6.37
CA SER A 77 0.30 -13.01 7.14
C SER A 77 1.19 -11.77 7.03
N ARG A 78 2.06 -11.55 8.02
CA ARG A 78 3.02 -10.43 7.98
C ARG A 78 3.97 -10.55 6.80
N GLU A 79 4.31 -11.78 6.43
CA GLU A 79 5.20 -12.15 5.31
C GLU A 79 4.57 -11.85 3.94
N ASP A 80 3.23 -11.92 3.85
CA ASP A 80 2.47 -11.61 2.63
C ASP A 80 2.11 -10.12 2.51
N SER A 81 2.19 -9.36 3.61
CA SER A 81 1.74 -7.96 3.65
C SER A 81 2.31 -7.09 2.52
N GLY A 82 3.59 -7.28 2.15
CA GLY A 82 4.19 -6.57 1.02
C GLY A 82 3.53 -6.88 -0.32
N ILE A 83 3.17 -8.14 -0.57
CA ILE A 83 2.45 -8.55 -1.79
C ILE A 83 1.05 -7.95 -1.80
N TYR A 84 0.36 -7.94 -0.66
CA TYR A 84 -0.94 -7.29 -0.53
C TYR A 84 -0.87 -5.79 -0.83
N ILE A 85 0.15 -5.08 -0.33
CA ILE A 85 0.33 -3.65 -0.66
C ILE A 85 0.53 -3.44 -2.17
N THR A 86 1.33 -4.27 -2.85
CA THR A 86 1.47 -4.17 -4.31
C THR A 86 0.14 -4.40 -5.04
N HIS A 87 -0.70 -5.29 -4.52
CA HIS A 87 -2.04 -5.54 -5.04
C HIS A 87 -2.99 -4.37 -4.80
N TYR A 88 -2.95 -3.77 -3.61
CA TYR A 88 -3.74 -2.58 -3.29
C TYR A 88 -3.38 -1.43 -4.21
N PHE A 89 -2.08 -1.19 -4.43
CA PHE A 89 -1.60 -0.11 -5.29
C PHE A 89 -2.20 -0.19 -6.70
N THR A 90 -2.35 -1.41 -7.26
CA THR A 90 -2.87 -1.59 -8.62
C THR A 90 -4.40 -1.76 -8.71
N ASN A 91 -5.06 -2.21 -7.63
CA ASN A 91 -6.48 -2.61 -7.68
C ASN A 91 -7.41 -1.79 -6.80
N PHE A 92 -6.88 -0.93 -5.93
CA PHE A 92 -7.68 -0.08 -5.06
C PHE A 92 -8.29 1.08 -5.85
N THR A 93 -9.60 1.25 -5.74
CA THR A 93 -10.36 2.28 -6.47
C THR A 93 -10.51 3.61 -5.72
N GLY A 94 -9.96 3.69 -4.50
CA GLY A 94 -10.29 4.75 -3.54
C GLY A 94 -11.42 4.34 -2.58
N LEU A 95 -12.14 3.25 -2.87
CA LEU A 95 -13.25 2.76 -2.04
C LEU A 95 -13.16 1.25 -1.76
N TYR A 96 -12.81 0.44 -2.76
CA TYR A 96 -12.75 -1.01 -2.66
C TYR A 96 -11.68 -1.60 -3.56
N LEU A 97 -11.35 -2.87 -3.36
CA LEU A 97 -10.47 -3.62 -4.25
C LEU A 97 -11.27 -4.21 -5.42
N ARG A 98 -10.79 -4.00 -6.66
CA ARG A 98 -11.41 -4.59 -7.86
C ARG A 98 -11.40 -6.12 -7.88
N SER A 99 -10.47 -6.73 -7.15
CA SER A 99 -10.33 -8.18 -7.03
C SER A 99 -9.67 -8.56 -5.72
N THR A 100 -9.94 -9.79 -5.26
CA THR A 100 -9.31 -10.39 -4.09
C THR A 100 -8.08 -11.20 -4.49
N LEU A 101 -7.17 -11.40 -3.54
CA LEU A 101 -6.03 -12.31 -3.69
C LEU A 101 -6.41 -13.68 -3.16
N ASN A 102 -6.07 -14.73 -3.92
CA ASN A 102 -6.01 -16.09 -3.43
C ASN A 102 -4.53 -16.55 -3.41
N GLN A 103 -4.25 -17.73 -2.87
CA GLN A 103 -2.87 -18.21 -2.75
C GLN A 103 -2.14 -18.31 -4.10
N GLU A 104 -2.83 -18.79 -5.14
CA GLU A 104 -2.25 -18.88 -6.49
C GLU A 104 -1.86 -17.50 -7.03
N HIS A 105 -2.72 -16.49 -6.86
CA HIS A 105 -2.43 -15.11 -7.25
C HIS A 105 -1.26 -14.52 -6.46
N ILE A 106 -1.12 -14.85 -5.17
CA ILE A 106 0.00 -14.41 -4.34
C ILE A 106 1.31 -14.99 -4.89
N ASP A 107 1.34 -16.29 -5.17
CA ASP A 107 2.55 -16.96 -5.66
C ASP A 107 2.95 -16.49 -7.06
N GLN A 108 1.97 -16.29 -7.94
CA GLN A 108 2.18 -15.68 -9.26
C GLN A 108 2.72 -14.24 -9.14
N LYS A 109 2.13 -13.41 -8.26
CA LYS A 109 2.61 -12.04 -8.02
C LYS A 109 4.03 -12.01 -7.47
N ARG A 110 4.40 -12.91 -6.56
CA ARG A 110 5.78 -13.04 -6.05
C ARG A 110 6.76 -13.32 -7.18
N LYS A 111 6.48 -14.31 -8.03
CA LYS A 111 7.32 -14.66 -9.19
C LYS A 111 7.43 -13.48 -10.15
N LYS A 112 6.31 -12.83 -10.45
CA LYS A 112 6.27 -11.67 -11.35
C LYS A 112 7.07 -10.49 -10.80
N LEU A 113 6.92 -10.15 -9.51
CA LEU A 113 7.68 -9.07 -8.88
C LEU A 113 9.19 -9.38 -8.88
N ALA A 114 9.56 -10.61 -8.54
CA ALA A 114 10.96 -11.03 -8.60
C ALA A 114 11.53 -10.88 -10.03
N TYR A 115 10.78 -11.33 -11.04
CA TYR A 115 11.14 -11.15 -12.44
C TYR A 115 11.30 -9.68 -12.83
N GLU A 116 10.34 -8.83 -12.50
CA GLU A 116 10.35 -7.41 -12.84
C GLU A 116 11.55 -6.69 -12.19
N ILE A 117 11.89 -7.01 -10.94
CA ILE A 117 13.06 -6.45 -10.25
C ILE A 117 14.35 -6.84 -10.96
N VAL A 118 14.50 -8.13 -11.28
CA VAL A 118 15.70 -8.67 -11.90
C VAL A 118 15.88 -8.14 -13.33
N SER A 119 14.80 -8.07 -14.11
CA SER A 119 14.81 -7.59 -15.50
C SER A 119 14.78 -6.06 -15.63
N MET A 120 14.69 -5.33 -14.52
CA MET A 120 14.63 -3.88 -14.51
C MET A 120 15.87 -3.27 -15.17
N LYS A 121 15.65 -2.36 -16.13
CA LYS A 121 16.73 -1.71 -16.87
C LYS A 121 17.73 -1.03 -15.92
N GLY A 122 19.01 -1.39 -16.05
CA GLY A 122 20.09 -0.87 -15.21
C GLY A 122 20.34 -1.69 -13.94
N ASN A 123 19.60 -2.79 -13.73
CA ASN A 123 19.97 -3.78 -12.73
C ASN A 123 21.28 -4.47 -13.15
N LYS A 124 22.17 -4.65 -12.18
CA LYS A 124 23.49 -5.28 -12.36
C LYS A 124 23.50 -6.77 -12.01
N GLY A 125 22.39 -7.28 -11.48
CA GLY A 125 22.24 -8.70 -11.16
C GLY A 125 21.90 -9.52 -12.40
N ASP A 126 22.47 -10.71 -12.47
CA ASP A 126 22.10 -11.70 -13.49
C ASP A 126 20.68 -12.22 -13.22
N ILE A 127 20.01 -12.67 -14.28
CA ILE A 127 18.68 -13.28 -14.16
C ILE A 127 18.83 -14.68 -13.54
N PRO A 128 18.24 -14.96 -12.37
CA PRO A 128 18.28 -16.30 -11.78
C PRO A 128 17.66 -17.37 -12.68
N ASP A 129 18.28 -18.54 -12.73
CA ASP A 129 17.88 -19.61 -13.66
C ASP A 129 16.41 -20.04 -13.53
N PHE A 130 15.88 -20.04 -12.29
CA PHE A 130 14.48 -20.42 -12.01
C PHE A 130 13.44 -19.46 -12.58
N LEU A 131 13.85 -18.26 -13.02
CA LEU A 131 12.96 -17.28 -13.64
C LEU A 131 12.77 -17.52 -15.14
N PHE A 132 13.66 -18.26 -15.81
CA PHE A 132 13.52 -18.54 -17.24
C PHE A 132 12.30 -19.42 -17.56
N ASP A 133 11.95 -20.36 -16.68
CA ASP A 133 10.77 -21.23 -16.86
C ASP A 133 9.44 -20.46 -16.77
N VAL A 134 9.46 -19.25 -16.21
CA VAL A 134 8.28 -18.37 -16.12
C VAL A 134 8.18 -17.44 -17.35
N ILE A 135 9.23 -17.35 -18.18
CA ILE A 135 9.31 -16.45 -19.36
C ILE A 135 8.66 -17.07 -20.61
N ILE A 136 8.41 -18.39 -20.63
CA ILE A 136 8.04 -19.13 -21.85
C ILE A 136 6.52 -19.41 -21.98
N ASP A 137 5.70 -19.10 -20.98
CA ASP A 137 4.22 -19.14 -21.05
C ASP A 137 3.59 -17.73 -20.96
#